data_AF-A0A1H9U815-F1
#
_entry.id   AF-A0A1H9U815-F1
#
_cell.length_a   1.000
_cell.length_b   1.000
_cell.length_c   1.000
_cell.angle_alpha   90.00
_cell.angle_beta   90.00
_cell.angle_gamma   90.00
#
_symmetry.space_group_name_H-M   'P 1'
#
loop_
_entity.id
_entity.type
_entity.pdbx_description
1 polymer ?
#
loop_
_entity_poly.entity_id
_entity_poly.type
_entity_poly.pdbx_seq_one_letter_code
_entity_poly.pdbx_strand_id
1 'polypeptide(L)' 'MAEPQGWIHCHDPFGRDRSMTVLVENDRVLLVTPPGETAVMSATQTRRLGSLLDQATAKM' A
#
# COMPACT_ATOMS: atom_id res chain seq x y z
N MET A 1 -4.29 17.30 -0.93
CA MET A 1 -3.01 16.84 -1.46
C MET A 1 -2.73 15.54 -0.76
N ALA A 2 -2.76 14.42 -1.49
CA ALA A 2 -2.50 13.11 -0.90
C ALA A 2 -1.04 13.01 -0.46
N GLU A 3 -0.81 12.81 0.83
CA GLU A 3 0.53 12.66 1.39
C GLU A 3 0.92 11.17 1.42
N PRO A 4 2.09 10.81 0.88
CA PRO A 4 2.52 9.41 0.88
C PRO A 4 2.92 8.97 2.29
N GLN A 5 2.17 8.01 2.82
CA GLN A 5 2.51 7.36 4.07
C GLN A 5 3.63 6.32 3.87
N GLY A 6 3.69 5.68 2.70
CA GLY A 6 4.75 4.76 2.32
C GLY A 6 4.39 3.89 1.13
N TRP A 7 5.30 3.03 0.71
CA TRP A 7 5.08 2.02 -0.32
C TRP A 7 5.50 0.62 0.16
N ILE A 8 4.96 -0.38 -0.51
CA ILE A 8 5.23 -1.80 -0.26
C ILE A 8 5.61 -2.44 -1.58
N HIS A 9 6.77 -3.11 -1.62
CA HIS A 9 7.09 -4.01 -2.72
C HIS A 9 6.11 -5.17 -2.72
N CYS A 10 5.60 -5.52 -3.89
CA CYS A 10 4.67 -6.63 -4.10
C CYS A 10 4.95 -7.26 -5.46
N HIS A 11 4.23 -8.33 -5.80
CA HIS A 11 4.25 -8.89 -7.14
C HIS A 11 2.90 -8.66 -7.82
N ASP A 12 2.86 -8.79 -9.13
CA ASP A 12 1.61 -9.05 -9.84
C ASP A 12 1.35 -10.58 -9.95
N PRO A 13 0.19 -11.02 -10.46
CA PRO A 13 -0.11 -12.45 -10.60
C PRO A 13 0.87 -13.21 -11.51
N PHE A 14 1.67 -12.50 -12.30
CA PHE A 14 2.71 -13.08 -13.17
C PHE A 14 4.08 -13.12 -12.49
N GLY A 15 4.18 -12.75 -11.21
CA GLY A 15 5.42 -12.79 -10.42
C GLY A 15 6.38 -11.65 -10.72
N ARG A 16 5.97 -10.60 -11.45
CA ARG A 16 6.83 -9.45 -11.73
C ARG A 16 6.84 -8.51 -10.53
N ASP A 17 8.00 -7.92 -10.24
CA ASP A 17 8.14 -6.96 -9.15
C ASP A 17 7.36 -5.68 -9.44
N ARG A 18 6.56 -5.27 -8.45
CA ARG A 18 5.70 -4.08 -8.47
C ARG A 18 5.74 -3.38 -7.11
N SER A 19 5.02 -2.27 -7.01
CA SER A 19 4.82 -1.54 -5.77
C SER A 19 3.37 -1.11 -5.60
N MET A 20 2.91 -1.11 -4.35
CA MET A 20 1.65 -0.52 -3.92
C MET A 20 1.95 0.65 -2.98
N THR A 21 1.21 1.74 -3.11
CA THR A 21 1.41 2.95 -2.31
C THR A 21 0.23 3.18 -1.38
N VAL A 22 0.54 3.59 -0.15
CA VAL A 22 -0.44 4.03 0.86
C VAL A 22 -0.35 5.54 0.98
N LEU A 23 -1.45 6.23 0.76
CA LEU A 23 -1.56 7.69 0.89
C LEU A 23 -2.62 8.06 1.92
N VAL A 24 -2.52 9.25 2.50
CA VAL A 24 -3.57 9.86 3.31
C VAL A 24 -4.04 11.15 2.65
N GLU A 25 -5.35 11.31 2.49
CA GLU A 25 -5.96 12.54 1.99
C GLU A 25 -7.33 12.79 2.63
N ASN A 26 -7.53 13.98 3.20
CA ASN A 26 -8.81 14.41 3.79
C ASN A 26 -9.42 13.36 4.74
N ASP A 27 -8.63 12.90 5.71
CA ASP A 27 -9.02 11.85 6.67
C ASP A 27 -9.51 10.56 6.01
N ARG A 28 -8.90 10.20 4.88
CA ARG A 28 -9.11 8.94 4.18
C ARG A 28 -7.79 8.30 3.86
N VAL A 29 -7.75 6.98 3.92
CA VAL A 29 -6.62 6.18 3.46
C VAL A 29 -6.88 5.75 2.02
N LEU A 30 -5.93 6.04 1.14
CA LEU A 30 -5.97 5.64 -0.26
C LEU A 30 -4.93 4.56 -0.50
N LEU A 31 -5.35 3.47 -1.14
CA LEU A 31 -4.47 2.39 -1.57
C LEU A 31 -4.36 2.43 -3.10
N VAL A 32 -3.14 2.69 -3.58
CA VAL A 32 -2.83 2.70 -5.01
C VAL A 32 -2.11 1.41 -5.34
N THR A 33 -2.83 0.45 -5.93
CA THR A 33 -2.27 -0.80 -6.42
C THR A 33 -1.45 -0.59 -7.69
N PRO A 34 -0.62 -1.57 -8.09
CA PRO A 34 0.03 -1.55 -9.40
C PRO A 34 -1.02 -1.31 -10.51
N PRO A 35 -0.72 -0.44 -11.50
CA PRO A 35 -1.70 -0.07 -12.51
C PRO A 35 -2.10 -1.27 -13.38
N GLY A 36 -3.41 -1.50 -13.51
CA GLY A 36 -3.97 -2.55 -14.36
C GLY A 36 -3.78 -3.98 -13.85
N GLU A 37 -3.29 -4.15 -12.62
CA GLU A 37 -2.89 -5.44 -12.08
C GLU A 37 -3.34 -5.60 -10.62
N THR A 38 -3.36 -6.83 -10.13
CA THR A 38 -3.60 -7.13 -8.70
C THR A 38 -2.28 -7.18 -7.94
N ALA A 39 -2.20 -6.53 -6.77
CA ALA A 39 -1.05 -6.70 -5.88
C ALA A 39 -1.13 -8.06 -5.18
N VAL A 40 -0.19 -8.94 -5.48
CA VAL A 40 0.05 -10.20 -4.77
C VAL A 40 1.11 -9.96 -3.70
N MET A 41 0.80 -10.34 -2.47
CA MET A 41 1.63 -10.06 -1.30
C MET A 41 1.90 -11.32 -0.49
N SER A 42 3.14 -11.47 -0.05
CA SER A 42 3.54 -12.45 0.97
C SER A 42 3.01 -12.04 2.35
N ALA A 43 2.98 -12.99 3.29
CA ALA A 43 2.56 -12.72 4.68
C ALA A 43 3.37 -11.57 5.33
N THR A 44 4.66 -11.44 5.01
CA THR A 44 5.50 -10.36 5.53
C THR A 44 5.11 -9.00 4.95
N GLN A 45 4.86 -8.94 3.64
CA GLN A 45 4.37 -7.71 2.99
C GLN A 45 2.98 -7.33 3.52
N THR A 46 2.08 -8.29 3.76
CA THR A 46 0.74 -8.05 4.32
C THR A 46 0.80 -7.50 5.74
N ARG A 47 1.70 -8.02 6.60
CA ARG A 47 1.94 -7.42 7.92
C ARG A 47 2.47 -5.99 7.82
N ARG A 48 3.38 -5.73 6.88
CA ARG A 48 3.91 -4.38 6.65
C ARG A 48 2.81 -3.40 6.23
N LEU A 49 1.86 -3.85 5.40
CA LEU A 49 0.67 -3.06 5.07
C LEU A 49 -0.15 -2.73 6.30
N GLY A 50 -0.46 -3.70 7.15
CA GLY A 50 -1.16 -3.46 8.42
C GLY A 50 -0.49 -2.35 9.23
N SER A 51 0.83 -2.43 9.43
CA SER A 51 1.57 -1.38 10.15
C SER A 51 1.53 -0.01 9.47
N LEU A 52 1.48 0.07 8.14
CA LEU A 52 1.34 1.34 7.43
C LEU A 52 -0.08 1.91 7.56
N LEU A 53 -1.11 1.05 7.55
CA LEU A 53 -2.49 1.44 7.80
C LEU A 53 -2.67 1.96 9.22
N ASP A 54 -2.11 1.29 10.22
CA ASP A 54 -2.15 1.74 11.62
C ASP A 54 -1.51 3.14 11.75
N GLN A 55 -0.32 3.33 11.16
CA GLN A 55 0.35 4.64 11.16
C GLN A 55 -0.40 5.71 10.37
N ALA A 56 -1.14 5.35 9.33
CA ALA A 56 -1.96 6.28 8.57
C ALA A 56 -3.13 6.78 9.44
N THR A 57 -3.82 5.86 10.12
CA THR A 57 -4.94 6.19 11.01
C THR A 57 -4.52 6.98 12.25
N ALA A 58 -3.29 6.81 12.73
CA ALA A 58 -2.76 7.61 13.84
C ALA A 58 -2.47 9.09 13.49
N LYS A 59 -2.47 9.44 12.19
CA LYS A 59 -2.22 10.80 11.69
C LYS A 59 -3.48 11.50 11.16
N MET A 60 -4.62 10.82 11.21
CA MET A 60 -5.96 11.35 10.91
C MET A 60 -6.56 11.91 12.19
#